data_AF-A0A840SJB8-F1
#
_entry.id   AF-A0A840SJB8-F1
#
_cell.length_a   1.000
_cell.length_b   1.000
_cell.length_c   1.000
_cell.angle_alpha   90.00
_cell.angle_beta   90.00
_cell.angle_gamma   90.00
#
_symmetry.space_group_name_H-M   'P 1'
#
loop_
_entity.id
_entity.type
_entity.pdbx_description
1 polymer ?
#
loop_
_entity_poly.entity_id
_entity_poly.type
_entity_poly.pdbx_seq_one_letter_code
_entity_poly.pdbx_strand_id
1 'polypeptide(L)'
;MTLYHKTLVIFPFRMIPSVAGVCDFPADPQHSALEQPVIWSVFANPAVLMLGTTPDFLSPSPAALSVDIVEVISGPEGSYSVCRDGDSQYLILADTSPDARPAIILPLDGDLPDRLEAILRLWHMLAAKPARRDPRMTPYQRRRFRLMMQAADGNANQATYREIAVAIYGEDRVRAEPWKTSALRASVIALVRSAAALIDGGYHDLLRHRRKP
;
A
#
# COMPACT_ATOMS: atom_id res chain seq x y z
N MET A 1 -2.60 -8.41 -45.54
CA MET A 1 -1.58 -7.91 -44.60
C MET A 1 -2.14 -6.63 -43.98
N THR A 2 -1.98 -6.47 -42.65
CA THR A 2 -2.28 -5.24 -41.87
C THR A 2 -3.76 -5.06 -41.49
N LEU A 3 -4.25 -5.68 -40.40
CA LEU A 3 -4.24 -5.28 -38.98
C LEU A 3 -5.42 -4.38 -38.59
N TYR A 4 -6.44 -5.02 -37.99
CA TYR A 4 -7.50 -4.40 -37.20
C TYR A 4 -6.90 -3.82 -35.91
N HIS A 5 -6.99 -2.49 -35.72
CA HIS A 5 -6.80 -1.87 -34.41
C HIS A 5 -8.14 -1.81 -33.69
N LYS A 6 -8.29 -2.66 -32.67
CA LYS A 6 -9.39 -2.61 -31.69
C LYS A 6 -9.18 -1.40 -30.79
N THR A 7 -10.01 -0.38 -30.97
CA THR A 7 -10.19 0.70 -30.00
C THR A 7 -10.84 0.11 -28.74
N LEU A 8 -10.05 -0.06 -27.67
CA LEU A 8 -10.58 -0.31 -26.33
C LEU A 8 -11.06 1.02 -25.76
N VAL A 9 -12.39 1.14 -25.67
CA VAL A 9 -13.08 2.23 -24.98
C VAL A 9 -12.78 2.08 -23.49
N ILE A 10 -11.94 2.97 -22.96
CA ILE A 10 -11.71 3.11 -21.52
C ILE A 10 -12.90 3.91 -20.96
N PHE A 11 -13.76 3.24 -20.20
CA PHE A 11 -14.84 3.91 -19.46
C PHE A 11 -14.25 4.77 -18.34
N PRO A 12 -14.76 5.99 -18.09
CA PRO A 12 -14.30 6.81 -16.97
C PRO A 12 -14.81 6.20 -15.65
N PHE A 13 -13.90 5.68 -14.83
CA PHE A 13 -14.23 5.23 -13.48
C PHE A 13 -14.53 6.46 -12.62
N ARG A 14 -15.81 6.61 -12.25
CA ARG A 14 -16.29 7.64 -11.32
C ARG A 14 -16.03 7.13 -9.90
N MET A 15 -15.10 7.74 -9.16
CA MET A 15 -14.88 7.43 -7.74
C MET A 15 -16.06 8.00 -6.94
N ILE A 16 -17.01 7.14 -6.57
CA ILE A 16 -18.04 7.44 -5.56
C ILE A 16 -17.59 6.73 -4.27
N PRO A 17 -17.65 7.37 -3.09
CA PRO A 17 -17.43 6.65 -1.82
C PRO A 17 -18.57 5.65 -1.64
N SER A 18 -18.30 4.38 -1.96
CA SER A 18 -19.29 3.31 -2.01
C SER A 18 -19.23 2.48 -0.73
N VAL A 19 -20.25 2.62 0.12
CA VAL A 19 -20.48 1.82 1.33
C VAL A 19 -20.93 0.40 0.94
N ALA A 20 -20.02 -0.42 0.42
CA ALA A 20 -20.15 -1.88 0.31
C ALA A 20 -18.91 -2.49 -0.38
N GLY A 21 -17.95 -3.01 0.39
CA GLY A 21 -17.03 -4.07 -0.05
C GLY A 21 -16.23 -3.89 -1.34
N VAL A 22 -15.88 -2.66 -1.74
CA VAL A 22 -14.98 -2.39 -2.89
C VAL A 22 -13.64 -1.91 -2.37
N CYS A 23 -12.55 -2.40 -2.96
CA CYS A 23 -11.18 -1.98 -2.65
C CYS A 23 -11.04 -0.44 -2.67
N ASP A 24 -10.46 0.16 -1.63
CA ASP A 24 -10.11 1.60 -1.59
C ASP A 24 -8.87 1.95 -2.45
N PHE A 25 -8.55 1.06 -3.39
CA PHE A 25 -7.44 1.15 -4.34
C PHE A 25 -7.89 0.60 -5.69
N PRO A 26 -7.58 1.28 -6.81
CA PRO A 26 -7.88 0.80 -8.15
C PRO A 26 -6.78 -0.17 -8.63
N ALA A 27 -6.86 -1.44 -8.25
CA ALA A 27 -6.01 -2.50 -8.79
C ALA A 27 -6.85 -3.73 -9.16
N ASP A 28 -6.48 -4.42 -10.22
CA ASP A 28 -7.13 -5.67 -10.63
C ASP A 28 -6.64 -6.82 -9.72
N PRO A 29 -7.50 -7.42 -8.88
CA PRO A 29 -7.07 -8.47 -7.96
C PRO A 29 -6.55 -9.73 -8.67
N GLN A 30 -6.77 -9.89 -9.98
CA GLN A 30 -6.24 -11.01 -10.77
C GLN A 30 -4.77 -10.83 -11.17
N HIS A 31 -4.22 -9.61 -11.07
CA HIS A 31 -2.84 -9.30 -11.40
C HIS A 31 -1.98 -9.15 -10.15
N SER A 32 -0.70 -9.51 -10.25
CA SER A 32 0.23 -9.34 -9.14
C SER A 32 0.43 -7.87 -8.79
N ALA A 33 0.50 -7.55 -7.50
CA ALA A 33 0.87 -6.21 -7.02
C ALA A 33 2.30 -5.79 -7.42
N LEU A 34 3.11 -6.70 -7.99
CA LEU A 34 4.42 -6.40 -8.58
C LEU A 34 4.33 -6.01 -10.07
N GLU A 35 3.23 -6.37 -10.72
CA GLU A 35 3.00 -6.15 -12.16
C GLU A 35 2.09 -4.95 -12.41
N GLN A 36 1.42 -4.46 -11.36
CA GLN A 36 0.58 -3.27 -11.41
C GLN A 36 0.85 -2.37 -10.19
N PRO A 37 0.69 -1.05 -10.33
CA PRO A 37 0.75 -0.15 -9.20
C PRO A 37 -0.49 -0.30 -8.30
N VAL A 38 -0.28 -0.42 -6.98
CA VAL A 38 -1.36 -0.41 -5.98
C VAL A 38 -1.45 0.98 -5.36
N ILE A 39 -2.42 1.78 -5.83
CA ILE A 39 -2.60 3.17 -5.42
C ILE A 39 -3.67 3.28 -4.34
N TRP A 40 -3.37 3.93 -3.22
CA TRP A 40 -4.35 4.17 -2.17
C TRP A 40 -5.00 5.55 -2.29
N SER A 41 -6.29 5.64 -1.96
CA SER A 41 -6.91 6.94 -1.70
C SER A 41 -6.29 7.63 -0.47
N VAL A 42 -6.23 8.97 -0.50
CA VAL A 42 -5.81 9.81 0.64
C VAL A 42 -6.71 9.65 1.87
N PHE A 43 -7.94 9.14 1.67
CA PHE A 43 -8.87 8.82 2.76
C PHE A 43 -8.59 7.45 3.37
N ALA A 44 -8.00 6.51 2.63
CA ALA A 44 -7.68 5.19 3.14
C ALA A 44 -6.29 5.16 3.80
N ASN A 45 -5.29 5.77 3.14
CA ASN A 45 -3.92 5.81 3.61
C ASN A 45 -3.44 7.26 3.78
N PRO A 46 -3.35 7.78 5.02
CA PRO A 46 -2.85 9.13 5.26
C PRO A 46 -1.36 9.33 4.95
N ALA A 47 -0.61 8.28 4.58
CA ALA A 47 0.75 8.45 4.06
C ALA A 47 0.81 8.83 2.58
N VAL A 48 -0.32 8.86 1.86
CA VAL A 48 -0.39 9.45 0.52
C VAL A 48 -0.26 10.97 0.66
N LEU A 49 0.80 11.54 0.11
CA LEU A 49 1.11 12.96 0.24
C LEU A 49 0.38 13.77 -0.83
N MET A 50 -0.28 14.86 -0.43
CA MET A 50 -0.94 15.76 -1.37
C MET A 50 0.01 16.85 -1.82
N LEU A 51 0.12 17.03 -3.14
CA LEU A 51 0.92 18.05 -3.78
C LEU A 51 0.00 19.08 -4.44
N GLY A 52 0.23 20.35 -4.12
CA GLY A 52 -0.40 21.49 -4.77
C GLY A 52 0.64 22.44 -5.35
N THR A 53 0.18 23.57 -5.88
CA THR A 53 1.06 24.63 -6.37
C THR A 53 1.66 25.43 -5.22
N THR A 54 2.98 25.65 -5.26
CA THR A 54 3.64 26.62 -4.38
C THR A 54 3.11 28.02 -4.68
N PRO A 55 2.63 28.78 -3.68
CA PRO A 55 2.18 30.16 -3.91
C PRO A 55 3.30 31.05 -4.49
N ASP A 56 2.94 31.89 -5.47
CA ASP A 56 3.89 32.68 -6.26
C ASP A 56 4.74 33.67 -5.44
N PHE A 57 4.29 34.06 -4.25
CA PHE A 57 5.04 34.95 -3.35
C PHE A 57 6.18 34.25 -2.61
N LEU A 58 6.21 32.92 -2.59
CA LEU A 58 7.31 32.16 -1.98
C LEU A 58 8.45 32.04 -2.98
N SER A 59 9.60 32.60 -2.62
CA SER A 59 10.77 32.55 -3.49
C SER A 59 11.17 31.10 -3.79
N PRO A 60 11.46 30.78 -5.05
CA PRO A 60 11.95 29.47 -5.43
C PRO A 60 13.27 29.14 -4.71
N SER A 61 13.28 28.10 -3.87
CA SER A 61 14.54 27.59 -3.32
C SER A 61 15.34 26.85 -4.39
N PRO A 62 16.62 27.17 -4.62
CA PRO A 62 17.49 26.38 -5.51
C PRO A 62 17.85 25.01 -4.91
N ALA A 63 17.63 24.81 -3.61
CA ALA A 63 17.80 23.53 -2.92
C ALA A 63 16.49 22.71 -2.86
N ALA A 64 15.50 23.04 -3.70
CA ALA A 64 14.26 22.28 -3.78
C ALA A 64 14.58 20.84 -4.20
N LEU A 65 14.32 19.92 -3.30
CA LEU A 65 14.48 18.49 -3.54
C LEU A 65 13.44 18.06 -4.58
N SER A 66 13.90 17.57 -5.74
CA SER A 66 12.99 17.12 -6.80
C SER A 66 12.57 15.67 -6.55
N VAL A 67 11.27 15.43 -6.54
CA VAL A 67 10.72 14.08 -6.54
C VAL A 67 10.59 13.64 -8.00
N ASP A 68 11.16 12.48 -8.33
CA ASP A 68 10.90 11.83 -9.62
C ASP A 68 9.58 11.07 -9.51
N ILE A 69 8.55 11.60 -10.16
CA ILE A 69 7.16 11.16 -10.04
C ILE A 69 6.73 10.50 -11.35
N VAL A 70 6.10 9.33 -11.24
CA VAL A 70 5.45 8.66 -12.36
C VAL A 70 3.94 8.72 -12.14
N GLU A 71 3.24 9.42 -13.03
CA GLU A 71 1.77 9.42 -13.03
C GLU A 71 1.25 8.02 -13.34
N VAL A 72 0.28 7.58 -12.54
CA VAL A 72 -0.29 6.25 -12.62
C VAL A 72 -1.75 6.32 -13.04
N ILE A 73 -2.56 7.09 -12.32
CA ILE A 73 -4.02 7.17 -12.52
C ILE A 73 -4.47 8.62 -12.33
N SER A 74 -5.37 9.11 -13.19
CA SER A 74 -6.00 10.43 -13.03
C SER A 74 -7.46 10.27 -12.55
N GLY A 75 -7.89 11.14 -11.63
CA GLY A 75 -9.23 11.20 -11.05
C GLY A 75 -9.75 12.65 -10.94
N PRO A 76 -11.01 12.86 -10.52
CA PRO A 76 -11.58 14.20 -10.37
C PRO A 76 -10.86 15.10 -9.35
N GLU A 77 -10.23 14.51 -8.34
CA GLU A 77 -9.41 15.19 -7.33
C GLU A 77 -8.02 15.58 -7.84
N GLY A 78 -7.57 14.95 -8.93
CA GLY A 78 -6.22 15.11 -9.46
C GLY A 78 -5.58 13.78 -9.87
N SER A 79 -4.26 13.79 -10.03
CA SER A 79 -3.49 12.64 -10.51
C SER A 79 -2.75 11.94 -9.38
N TYR A 80 -2.99 10.64 -9.24
CA TYR A 80 -2.25 9.76 -8.36
C TYR A 80 -0.97 9.27 -9.03
N SER A 81 0.12 9.38 -8.27
CA SER A 81 1.45 9.11 -8.78
C SER A 81 2.33 8.43 -7.72
N VAL A 82 3.36 7.72 -8.17
CA VAL A 82 4.31 7.01 -7.29
C VAL A 82 5.71 7.56 -7.48
N CYS A 83 6.51 7.58 -6.41
CA CYS A 83 7.92 7.91 -6.51
C CYS A 83 8.69 6.80 -7.22
N ARG A 84 9.58 7.13 -8.15
CA ARG A 84 10.46 6.11 -8.77
C ARG A 84 11.49 5.55 -7.77
N ASP A 85 11.94 6.37 -6.83
CA ASP A 85 13.03 6.05 -5.89
C ASP A 85 12.54 5.58 -4.50
N GLY A 86 11.24 5.26 -4.36
CA GLY A 86 10.73 4.71 -3.11
C GLY A 86 9.22 4.46 -3.09
N ASP A 87 8.74 3.89 -1.98
CA ASP A 87 7.34 3.46 -1.81
C ASP A 87 6.35 4.62 -1.53
N SER A 88 6.76 5.88 -1.73
CA SER A 88 5.92 7.04 -1.46
C SER A 88 4.91 7.26 -2.60
N GLN A 89 3.64 7.46 -2.22
CA GLN A 89 2.56 7.78 -3.15
C GLN A 89 2.13 9.24 -2.97
N TYR A 90 1.72 9.85 -4.07
CA TYR A 90 1.32 11.24 -4.13
C TYR A 90 -0.03 11.40 -4.82
N LEU A 91 -0.79 12.38 -4.37
CA LEU A 91 -1.93 12.94 -5.10
C LEU A 91 -1.56 14.37 -5.52
N ILE A 92 -1.35 14.58 -6.82
CA ILE A 92 -1.18 15.91 -7.41
C ILE A 92 -2.58 16.49 -7.64
N LEU A 93 -2.94 17.59 -6.99
CA LEU A 93 -4.27 18.17 -7.13
C LEU A 93 -4.52 18.69 -8.56
N ALA A 94 -5.76 18.57 -9.02
CA ALA A 94 -6.15 18.89 -10.41
C ALA A 94 -5.85 20.33 -10.86
N ASP A 95 -5.76 21.28 -9.93
CA ASP A 95 -5.44 22.69 -10.17
C ASP A 95 -3.92 22.98 -10.18
N THR A 96 -3.08 21.95 -10.04
CA THR A 96 -1.63 22.09 -10.01
C THR A 96 -1.06 22.15 -11.43
N SER A 97 -0.43 23.26 -11.79
CA SER A 97 0.29 23.37 -13.08
C SER A 97 1.46 22.36 -13.14
N PRO A 98 1.68 21.67 -14.27
CA PRO A 98 2.82 20.75 -14.45
C PRO A 98 4.19 21.43 -14.25
N ASP A 99 4.26 22.74 -14.54
CA ASP A 99 5.46 23.55 -14.42
C ASP A 99 5.59 24.22 -13.03
N ALA A 100 4.55 24.13 -12.20
CA ALA A 100 4.58 24.68 -10.86
C ALA A 100 5.46 23.84 -9.95
N ARG A 101 6.15 24.52 -9.03
CA ARG A 101 6.90 23.83 -7.97
C ARG A 101 5.90 23.20 -7.00
N PRO A 102 6.02 21.90 -6.69
CA PRO A 102 5.08 21.24 -5.81
C PRO A 102 5.28 21.72 -4.36
N ALA A 103 4.18 22.10 -3.72
CA ALA A 103 4.09 22.31 -2.27
C ALA A 103 3.29 21.17 -1.65
N ILE A 104 3.64 20.77 -0.43
CA ILE A 104 2.87 19.74 0.30
C ILE A 104 1.66 20.39 0.95
N ILE A 105 0.47 19.86 0.67
CA ILE A 105 -0.76 20.23 1.36
C ILE A 105 -0.95 19.28 2.54
N LEU A 106 -1.09 19.87 3.73
CA LEU A 106 -1.19 19.13 4.99
C LEU A 106 -2.51 19.47 5.69
N PRO A 107 -3.56 18.64 5.53
CA PRO A 107 -4.77 18.77 6.33
C PRO A 107 -4.48 18.64 7.82
N LEU A 108 -5.08 19.53 8.61
CA LEU A 108 -4.99 19.52 10.07
C LEU A 108 -6.16 18.70 10.63
N ASP A 109 -6.17 17.40 10.31
CA ASP A 109 -7.20 16.44 10.73
C ASP A 109 -6.64 15.45 11.77
N GLY A 110 -7.46 14.46 12.16
CA GLY A 110 -7.02 13.42 13.09
C GLY A 110 -5.82 12.62 12.60
N ASP A 111 -5.56 12.61 11.28
CA ASP A 111 -4.47 11.88 10.63
C ASP A 111 -3.19 12.71 10.50
N LEU A 112 -3.15 13.92 11.06
CA LEU A 112 -1.97 14.78 11.05
C LEU A 112 -0.66 14.07 11.48
N PRO A 113 -0.63 13.24 12.56
CA PRO A 113 0.60 12.52 12.93
C PRO A 113 1.09 11.54 11.85
N ASP A 114 0.17 10.83 11.21
CA ASP A 114 0.47 9.92 10.11
C ASP A 114 1.05 10.66 8.89
N ARG A 115 0.45 11.80 8.56
CA ARG A 115 0.87 12.66 7.44
C ARG A 115 2.25 13.26 7.69
N LEU A 116 2.51 13.73 8.91
CA LEU A 116 3.84 14.24 9.30
C LEU A 116 4.93 13.18 9.20
N GLU A 117 4.65 11.95 9.64
CA GLU A 117 5.61 10.84 9.52
C GLU A 117 5.90 10.52 8.04
N ALA A 118 4.89 10.56 7.15
CA ALA A 118 5.10 10.39 5.72
C ALA A 118 5.96 11.52 5.12
N ILE A 119 5.75 12.77 5.53
CA ILE A 119 6.59 13.92 5.13
C ILE A 119 8.04 13.74 5.61
N LEU A 120 8.25 13.28 6.84
CA LEU A 120 9.60 13.01 7.36
C LEU A 120 10.32 11.91 6.59
N ARG A 121 9.59 10.86 6.19
CA ARG A 121 10.12 9.80 5.32
C ARG A 121 10.51 10.33 3.95
N LEU A 122 9.66 11.17 3.34
CA LEU A 122 9.97 11.86 2.09
C LEU A 122 11.24 12.71 2.22
N TRP A 123 11.33 13.53 3.26
CA TRP A 123 12.50 14.39 3.49
C TRP A 123 13.79 13.58 3.67
N HIS A 124 13.76 12.45 4.38
CA HIS A 124 14.92 11.57 4.51
C HIS A 124 15.35 10.96 3.17
N MET A 125 14.40 10.48 2.38
CA MET A 125 14.70 9.94 1.04
C MET A 125 15.36 11.01 0.19
N LEU A 126 14.76 12.20 0.12
CA LEU A 126 15.26 13.30 -0.69
C LEU A 126 16.61 13.85 -0.22
N ALA A 127 16.86 13.84 1.09
CA ALA A 127 18.14 14.25 1.67
C ALA A 127 19.24 13.18 1.57
N ALA A 128 19.02 12.09 0.82
CA ALA A 128 19.89 10.91 0.73
C ALA A 128 20.30 10.36 2.11
N LYS A 129 19.40 10.49 3.10
CA LYS A 129 19.59 9.94 4.44
C LYS A 129 19.11 8.49 4.47
N PRO A 130 19.55 7.68 5.45
CA PRO A 130 19.02 6.35 5.64
C PRO A 130 17.50 6.37 5.67
N ALA A 131 16.88 5.57 4.80
CA ALA A 131 15.44 5.52 4.65
C ALA A 131 14.77 5.23 6.00
N ARG A 132 13.84 6.09 6.40
CA ARG A 132 13.07 5.90 7.62
C ARG A 132 11.98 4.85 7.34
N ARG A 133 12.02 3.77 8.11
CA ARG A 133 11.02 2.70 8.01
C ARG A 133 9.68 3.19 8.49
N ASP A 134 8.61 2.78 7.81
CA ASP A 134 7.24 3.01 8.27
C ASP A 134 7.04 2.46 9.70
N PRO A 135 6.76 3.32 10.70
CA PRO A 135 6.65 2.90 12.09
C PRO A 135 5.30 2.24 12.43
N ARG A 136 4.32 2.24 11.52
CA ARG A 136 3.00 1.60 11.74
C ARG A 136 3.12 0.11 12.04
N MET A 137 4.19 -0.53 11.58
CA MET A 137 4.38 -1.97 11.66
C MET A 137 5.76 -2.36 12.16
N THR A 138 5.78 -3.07 13.29
CA THR A 138 7.00 -3.67 13.81
C THR A 138 7.56 -4.74 12.88
N PRO A 139 8.88 -5.05 12.94
CA PRO A 139 9.46 -6.14 12.17
C PRO A 139 8.79 -7.50 12.41
N TYR A 140 8.39 -7.76 13.66
CA TYR A 140 7.66 -8.98 14.04
C TYR A 140 6.28 -9.06 13.37
N GLN A 141 5.49 -7.98 13.44
CA GLN A 141 4.18 -7.91 12.78
C GLN A 141 4.31 -8.11 11.27
N ARG A 142 5.27 -7.42 10.61
CA ARG A 142 5.53 -7.60 9.17
C ARG A 142 5.85 -9.05 8.82
N ARG A 143 6.69 -9.73 9.62
CA ARG A 143 6.97 -11.16 9.41
C ARG A 143 5.72 -12.00 9.58
N ARG A 144 4.91 -11.74 10.62
CA ARG A 144 3.67 -12.48 10.86
C ARG A 144 2.66 -12.30 9.71
N PHE A 145 2.50 -11.10 9.17
CA PHE A 145 1.61 -10.87 8.03
C PHE A 145 2.05 -11.61 6.78
N ARG A 146 3.35 -11.69 6.49
CA ARG A 146 3.83 -12.53 5.38
C ARG A 146 3.45 -14.00 5.54
N LEU A 147 3.57 -14.54 6.76
CA LEU A 147 3.15 -15.90 7.06
C LEU A 147 1.62 -16.08 6.95
N MET A 148 0.85 -15.05 7.33
CA MET A 148 -0.60 -15.05 7.17
C MET A 148 -0.99 -15.07 5.69
N MET A 149 -0.37 -14.24 4.83
CA MET A 149 -0.62 -14.25 3.39
C MET A 149 -0.24 -15.59 2.76
N GLN A 150 0.95 -16.13 3.05
CA GLN A 150 1.35 -17.45 2.57
C GLN A 150 0.37 -18.57 3.00
N ALA A 151 -0.14 -18.50 4.23
CA ALA A 151 -1.14 -19.45 4.72
C ALA A 151 -2.50 -19.28 4.03
N ALA A 152 -2.91 -18.04 3.75
CA ALA A 152 -4.13 -17.77 2.98
C ALA A 152 -4.01 -18.29 1.53
N ASP A 153 -2.88 -18.03 0.87
CA ASP A 153 -2.62 -18.52 -0.49
C ASP A 153 -2.68 -20.05 -0.54
N GLY A 154 -2.03 -20.73 0.40
CA GLY A 154 -2.12 -22.19 0.50
C GLY A 154 -3.55 -22.69 0.72
N ASN A 155 -4.30 -22.04 1.61
CA ASN A 155 -5.70 -22.41 1.88
C ASN A 155 -6.63 -22.15 0.67
N ALA A 156 -6.43 -21.05 -0.05
CA ALA A 156 -7.18 -20.74 -1.27
C ALA A 156 -6.90 -21.77 -2.39
N ASN A 157 -5.69 -22.32 -2.44
CA ASN A 157 -5.30 -23.42 -3.32
C ASN A 157 -5.62 -24.82 -2.76
N GLN A 158 -6.49 -24.92 -1.75
CA GLN A 158 -6.94 -26.18 -1.13
C GLN A 158 -5.81 -27.03 -0.53
N ALA A 159 -4.65 -26.44 -0.23
CA ALA A 159 -3.58 -27.14 0.46
C ALA A 159 -4.01 -27.52 1.89
N THR A 160 -3.63 -28.72 2.33
CA THR A 160 -3.87 -29.14 3.70
C THR A 160 -3.04 -28.30 4.68
N TYR A 161 -3.50 -28.16 5.93
CA TYR A 161 -2.71 -27.48 6.97
C TYR A 161 -1.31 -28.07 7.15
N ARG A 162 -1.10 -29.34 6.80
CA ARG A 162 0.22 -29.98 6.88
C ARG A 162 1.13 -29.50 5.76
N GLU A 163 0.64 -29.42 4.53
CA GLU A 163 1.40 -28.88 3.39
C GLU A 163 1.76 -27.42 3.62
N ILE A 164 0.81 -26.61 4.12
CA ILE A 164 1.07 -25.22 4.52
C ILE A 164 2.16 -25.16 5.60
N ALA A 165 2.11 -26.04 6.61
CA ALA A 165 3.14 -26.11 7.64
C ALA A 165 4.52 -26.48 7.08
N VAL A 166 4.59 -27.42 6.13
CA VAL A 166 5.84 -27.81 5.47
C VAL A 166 6.41 -26.64 4.67
N ALA A 167 5.58 -25.91 3.95
CA ALA A 167 6.00 -24.73 3.19
C ALA A 167 6.53 -23.58 4.08
N ILE A 168 5.98 -23.42 5.29
CA ILE A 168 6.37 -22.35 6.22
C ILE A 168 7.56 -22.74 7.11
N TYR A 169 7.57 -23.96 7.64
CA TYR A 169 8.50 -24.39 8.70
C TYR A 169 9.53 -25.43 8.23
N GLY A 170 9.35 -25.98 7.03
CA GLY A 170 10.19 -27.06 6.50
C GLY A 170 9.70 -28.45 6.93
N GLU A 171 10.00 -29.44 6.09
CA GLU A 171 9.50 -30.80 6.28
C GLU A 171 10.07 -31.48 7.53
N ASP A 172 11.38 -31.35 7.77
CA ASP A 172 12.05 -31.94 8.95
C ASP A 172 11.42 -31.46 10.26
N ARG A 173 11.08 -30.16 10.32
CA ARG A 173 10.47 -29.57 11.50
C ARG A 173 9.05 -30.07 11.73
N VAL A 174 8.28 -30.29 10.67
CA VAL A 174 6.91 -30.84 10.75
C VAL A 174 6.92 -32.33 11.09
N ARG A 175 7.93 -33.09 10.65
CA ARG A 175 8.07 -34.52 10.97
C ARG A 175 8.60 -34.81 12.37
N ALA A 176 9.21 -33.82 13.04
CA ALA A 176 9.80 -33.97 14.37
C ALA A 176 8.78 -34.36 15.48
N GLU A 177 7.49 -34.06 15.28
CA GLU A 177 6.43 -34.36 16.25
C GLU A 177 5.19 -34.98 15.56
N PRO A 178 4.39 -35.80 16.26
CA PRO A 178 3.12 -36.29 15.73
C PRO A 178 2.18 -35.14 15.31
N TRP A 179 1.80 -35.12 14.03
CA TRP A 179 1.06 -34.00 13.42
C TRP A 179 -0.25 -33.62 14.14
N LYS A 180 -1.04 -34.61 14.61
CA LYS A 180 -2.35 -34.36 15.23
C LYS A 180 -2.26 -33.54 16.53
N THR A 181 -1.13 -33.62 17.24
CA THR A 181 -0.90 -32.96 18.53
C THR A 181 0.18 -31.87 18.44
N SER A 182 0.72 -31.58 17.25
CA SER A 182 1.82 -30.63 17.09
C SER A 182 1.37 -29.18 17.24
N ALA A 183 2.19 -28.37 17.91
CA ALA A 183 1.99 -26.92 18.02
C ALA A 183 2.05 -26.21 16.64
N LEU A 184 2.74 -26.80 15.66
CA LEU A 184 2.78 -26.25 14.29
C LEU A 184 1.43 -26.33 13.61
N ARG A 185 0.65 -27.40 13.85
CA ARG A 185 -0.73 -27.52 13.36
C ARG A 185 -1.60 -26.40 13.90
N ALA A 186 -1.56 -26.17 15.22
CA ALA A 186 -2.30 -25.09 15.85
C ALA A 186 -1.86 -23.70 15.32
N SER A 187 -0.56 -23.51 15.11
CA SER A 187 0.01 -22.28 14.56
C SER A 187 -0.49 -21.99 13.15
N VAL A 188 -0.50 -22.97 12.26
CA VAL A 188 -1.02 -22.81 10.89
C VAL A 188 -2.52 -22.51 10.89
N ILE A 189 -3.31 -23.21 11.70
CA ILE A 189 -4.75 -22.93 11.83
C ILE A 189 -4.97 -21.47 12.27
N ALA A 190 -4.20 -20.99 13.25
CA ALA A 190 -4.27 -19.61 13.70
C ALA A 190 -3.84 -18.61 12.62
N LEU A 191 -2.83 -18.93 11.81
CA LEU A 191 -2.40 -18.10 10.68
C LEU A 191 -3.51 -17.98 9.64
N VAL A 192 -4.10 -19.10 9.20
CA VAL A 192 -5.20 -19.10 8.22
C VAL A 192 -6.40 -18.28 8.71
N ARG A 193 -6.82 -18.47 9.97
CA ARG A 193 -7.91 -17.70 10.57
C ARG A 193 -7.60 -16.21 10.64
N SER A 194 -6.40 -15.86 11.10
CA SER A 194 -5.99 -14.45 11.19
C SER A 194 -5.91 -13.82 9.79
N ALA A 195 -5.46 -14.58 8.79
CA ALA A 195 -5.31 -14.10 7.43
C ALA A 195 -6.67 -13.79 6.80
N ALA A 196 -7.67 -14.64 7.01
CA ALA A 196 -9.04 -14.39 6.57
C ALA A 196 -9.58 -13.07 7.14
N ALA A 197 -9.43 -12.84 8.45
CA ALA A 197 -9.85 -11.58 9.08
C ALA A 197 -9.08 -10.35 8.56
N LEU A 198 -7.80 -10.52 8.21
CA LEU A 198 -7.01 -9.43 7.62
C LEU A 198 -7.46 -9.09 6.20
N ILE A 199 -7.74 -10.11 5.37
CA ILE A 199 -8.18 -9.95 3.98
C ILE A 199 -9.59 -9.34 3.93
N ASP A 200 -10.46 -9.73 4.87
CA ASP A 200 -11.85 -9.25 4.99
C ASP A 200 -11.96 -7.82 5.59
N GLY A 201 -11.03 -6.94 5.24
CA GLY A 201 -11.02 -5.53 5.66
C GLY A 201 -10.13 -5.19 6.85
N GLY A 202 -9.59 -6.18 7.59
CA GLY A 202 -8.64 -5.91 8.66
C GLY A 202 -7.33 -5.22 8.20
N TYR A 203 -7.05 -5.24 6.90
CA TYR A 203 -5.87 -4.58 6.32
C TYR A 203 -5.93 -3.05 6.41
N HIS A 204 -7.11 -2.42 6.53
CA HIS A 204 -7.22 -0.96 6.66
C HIS A 204 -6.51 -0.44 7.93
N ASP A 205 -6.50 -1.24 8.99
CA ASP A 205 -5.79 -0.92 10.23
C ASP A 205 -4.26 -0.87 10.06
N LEU A 206 -3.72 -1.44 8.97
CA LEU A 206 -2.29 -1.37 8.66
C LEU A 206 -1.88 -0.04 8.03
N LEU A 207 -2.85 0.67 7.44
CA LEU A 207 -2.62 1.94 6.74
C LEU A 207 -2.61 3.14 7.69
N ARG A 208 -3.00 2.94 8.95
CA ARG A 208 -3.17 3.98 9.94
C ARG A 208 -2.41 3.62 11.20
N HIS A 209 -1.81 4.59 11.88
CA HIS A 209 -1.28 4.32 13.21
C HIS A 209 -2.43 3.92 14.14
N ARG A 210 -2.24 2.83 14.89
CA ARG A 210 -3.18 2.46 15.95
C ARG A 210 -3.22 3.57 16.99
N ARG A 211 -4.33 4.31 17.01
CA ARG A 211 -4.63 5.24 18.08
C ARG A 211 -5.10 4.44 19.28
N LYS A 212 -4.51 4.67 20.44
CA LYS A 212 -5.18 4.29 21.69
C LYS A 212 -6.38 5.23 21.83
N PRO A 213 -7.58 4.69 22.15
CA PRO A 213 -8.72 5.53 22.49
C PRO A 213 -8.44 6.38 23.72
#